data_AF-A0A2D8KKB5-F1
#
_entry.id   AF-A0A2D8KKB5-F1
#
_cell.length_a   1.000
_cell.length_b   1.000
_cell.length_c   1.000
_cell.angle_alpha   90.00
_cell.angle_beta   90.00
_cell.angle_gamma   90.00
#
_symmetry.space_group_name_H-M   'P 1'
#
loop_
_entity.id
_entity.type
_entity.pdbx_description
1 polymer ?
#
loop_
_entity_poly.entity_id
_entity_poly.type
_entity_poly.pdbx_seq_one_letter_code
_entity_poly.pdbx_strand_id
1 'polypeptide(L)' 'LAYPIQNKNSGFYHLIQFESNTEVINSLEVEFRRDERIMRFLTVKLDIHAQEWAEKRKKRNLSKVKK' A
#
# COMPACT_ATOMS: atom_id res chain seq x y z
N LEU A 1 1.08 14.20 7.33
CA LEU A 1 2.11 13.26 7.84
C LEU A 1 2.28 13.52 9.34
N ALA A 2 2.69 12.52 10.14
CA ALA A 2 2.95 12.74 11.57
C ALA A 2 4.22 13.58 11.82
N TYR A 3 5.18 13.53 10.88
CA TYR A 3 6.40 14.33 10.88
C TYR A 3 6.77 14.70 9.43
N PRO A 4 7.57 15.77 9.21
CA PRO A 4 7.98 16.19 7.87
C PRO A 4 8.89 15.16 7.20
N ILE A 5 8.67 14.91 5.90
CA ILE A 5 9.56 14.09 5.05
C ILE A 5 9.94 14.96 3.87
N GLN A 6 11.23 15.11 3.57
CA GLN A 6 11.70 16.00 2.49
C GLN A 6 11.08 17.41 2.58
N ASN A 7 10.97 17.97 3.80
CA ASN A 7 10.33 19.26 4.09
C ASN A 7 8.84 19.38 3.68
N LYS A 8 8.16 18.26 3.41
CA LYS A 8 6.73 18.20 3.11
C LYS A 8 5.96 17.70 4.34
N ASN A 9 4.85 18.37 4.66
CA ASN A 9 3.95 18.04 5.77
C ASN A 9 2.71 17.24 5.34
N SER A 10 2.38 17.27 4.04
CA SER A 10 1.26 16.56 3.42
C SER A 10 1.74 15.57 2.36
N GLY A 11 0.88 14.62 2.02
CA GLY A 11 1.15 13.63 0.99
C GLY A 11 -0.11 12.81 0.70
N PHE A 12 -0.13 12.14 -0.44
CA PHE A 12 -1.20 11.25 -0.83
C PHE A 12 -0.85 9.80 -0.46
N TYR A 13 -1.82 9.08 0.08
CA TYR A 13 -1.66 7.68 0.45
C TYR A 13 -2.41 6.80 -0.54
N HIS A 14 -1.70 5.86 -1.13
CA HIS A 14 -2.28 4.83 -1.99
C HIS A 14 -2.05 3.47 -1.34
N LEU A 15 -3.13 2.70 -1.17
CA LEU A 15 -3.06 1.31 -0.70
C LEU A 15 -3.41 0.40 -1.88
N ILE A 16 -2.42 -0.37 -2.32
CA ILE A 16 -2.55 -1.31 -3.43
C ILE A 16 -2.35 -2.71 -2.85
N GLN A 17 -3.31 -3.59 -3.09
CA GLN A 17 -3.21 -5.01 -2.80
C GLN A 17 -3.18 -5.75 -4.13
N PHE A 18 -2.15 -6.56 -4.35
CA PHE A 18 -1.95 -7.30 -5.58
C PHE A 18 -1.43 -8.71 -5.28
N GLU A 19 -1.57 -9.59 -6.27
CA GLU A 19 -1.04 -10.94 -6.26
C GLU A 19 -0.06 -11.05 -7.43
N SER A 20 1.12 -11.61 -7.19
CA SER A 20 2.17 -11.75 -8.20
C SER A 20 3.21 -12.81 -7.77
N ASN A 21 4.07 -13.22 -8.70
CA ASN A 21 5.23 -14.04 -8.36
C ASN A 21 6.26 -13.22 -7.56
N THR A 22 7.03 -13.89 -6.69
CA THR A 22 7.99 -13.27 -5.77
C THR A 22 9.08 -12.49 -6.50
N GLU A 23 9.49 -12.94 -7.69
CA GLU A 23 10.55 -12.32 -8.50
C GLU A 23 10.24 -10.87 -8.90
N VAL A 24 8.95 -10.52 -9.04
CA VAL A 24 8.52 -9.19 -9.48
C VAL A 24 8.74 -8.12 -8.40
N ILE A 25 8.74 -8.51 -7.13
CA ILE A 25 8.81 -7.58 -5.99
C ILE A 25 10.11 -6.77 -6.03
N ASN A 26 11.25 -7.41 -6.26
CA ASN A 26 12.56 -6.74 -6.26
C ASN A 26 12.63 -5.66 -7.35
N SER A 27 12.18 -5.98 -8.57
CA SER A 27 12.15 -5.04 -9.68
C SER A 27 11.22 -3.86 -9.37
N LEU A 28 10.06 -4.11 -8.79
CA LEU A 28 9.10 -3.07 -8.40
C LEU A 28 9.68 -2.12 -7.36
N GLU A 29 10.36 -2.65 -6.33
CA GLU A 29 10.97 -1.82 -5.28
C GLU A 29 12.13 -0.97 -5.80
N VAL A 30 12.89 -1.48 -6.78
CA VAL A 30 13.93 -0.69 -7.46
C VAL A 30 13.32 0.49 -8.19
N GLU A 31 12.23 0.27 -8.93
CA GLU A 31 11.54 1.34 -9.64
C GLU A 31 10.92 2.37 -8.68
N PHE A 32 10.33 1.94 -7.56
CA PHE A 32 9.82 2.87 -6.54
C PHE A 32 10.90 3.69 -5.84
N ARG A 33 12.14 3.19 -5.74
CA ARG A 33 13.27 3.98 -5.22
C ARG A 33 13.79 4.99 -6.24
N ARG A 34 13.67 4.69 -7.52
CA ARG A 34 14.12 5.56 -8.62
C ARG A 34 13.13 6.70 -8.91
N ASP A 35 11.84 6.48 -8.66
CA ASP A 35 10.82 7.50 -8.88
C ASP A 35 10.82 8.59 -7.79
N GLU A 36 11.18 9.81 -8.17
CA GLU A 36 11.22 10.98 -7.28
C GLU A 36 9.82 11.42 -6.77
N ARG A 37 8.74 10.97 -7.43
CA ARG A 37 7.37 11.29 -7.02
C ARG A 37 6.96 10.52 -5.77
N ILE A 38 7.62 9.39 -5.49
CA ILE A 38 7.33 8.52 -4.35
C ILE A 38 8.25 8.88 -3.19
N MET A 39 7.70 9.51 -2.14
CA MET A 39 8.50 9.85 -0.95
C MET A 39 8.82 8.64 -0.08
N ARG A 40 7.89 7.68 0.01
CA ARG A 40 8.00 6.50 0.85
C ARG A 40 7.05 5.41 0.36
N PHE A 41 7.51 4.16 0.39
CA PHE A 41 6.70 2.97 0.15
C PHE A 41 6.99 1.91 1.23
N LEU A 42 6.07 0.97 1.38
CA LEU A 42 6.22 -0.20 2.25
C LEU A 42 5.51 -1.37 1.60
N THR A 43 6.28 -2.41 1.27
CA THR A 43 5.76 -3.69 0.77
C THR A 43 5.72 -4.68 1.93
N VAL A 44 4.58 -5.34 2.14
CA VAL A 44 4.42 -6.35 3.20
C VAL A 44 3.76 -7.59 2.60
N LYS A 45 4.29 -8.77 2.94
CA LYS A 45 3.67 -10.04 2.59
C LYS A 45 2.48 -10.30 3.53
N LEU A 46 1.32 -10.65 2.96
CA LEU A 46 0.16 -11.06 3.73
C LEU A 46 0.28 -12.54 4.09
N ASP A 47 -0.02 -12.87 5.34
CA ASP A 47 -0.27 -14.23 5.78
C ASP A 47 -1.76 -14.59 5.56
N ILE A 48 -2.12 -15.83 5.88
CA ILE A 48 -3.48 -16.34 5.69
C ILE A 48 -4.53 -15.50 6.45
N HIS A 49 -4.21 -15.08 7.67
CA HIS A 49 -5.12 -14.33 8.52
C HIS A 49 -5.28 -12.87 8.07
N ALA A 50 -4.19 -12.24 7.60
CA ALA A 50 -4.24 -10.90 7.03
C ALA A 50 -5.05 -10.87 5.73
N GLN A 51 -4.98 -11.93 4.91
CA GLN A 51 -5.79 -12.03 3.70
C GLN A 51 -7.29 -12.10 4.02
N GLU A 52 -7.71 -12.97 4.95
CA GLU A 52 -9.11 -13.05 5.40
C GLU A 52 -9.61 -11.71 5.96
N TRP A 53 -8.76 -11.04 6.75
CA TRP A 53 -9.07 -9.71 7.27
C TRP A 53 -9.22 -8.66 6.17
N ALA A 54 -8.38 -8.70 5.14
CA ALA A 54 -8.46 -7.79 4.01
C ALA A 54 -9.80 -7.91 3.28
N GLU A 55 -10.27 -9.14 3.05
CA GLU A 55 -11.59 -9.38 2.45
C GLU A 55 -12.72 -8.84 3.32
N LYS A 56 -12.69 -9.11 4.63
CA LYS A 56 -13.67 -8.60 5.60
C LYS A 56 -13.70 -7.07 5.62
N ARG A 57 -12.53 -6.43 5.62
CA ARG A 57 -12.38 -4.97 5.59
C ARG A 57 -12.95 -4.39 4.30
N LYS A 58 -12.72 -5.02 3.14
CA LYS A 58 -13.27 -4.61 1.84
C LYS A 58 -14.81 -4.64 1.85
N LYS A 59 -15.41 -5.73 2.32
CA LYS A 59 -16.87 -5.88 2.47
C LYS A 59 -17.47 -4.79 3.37
N ARG A 60 -16.84 -4.52 4.52
CA ARG A 60 -17.26 -3.46 5.45
C ARG A 60 -17.21 -2.06 4.86
N ASN A 61 -16.20 -1.76 4.05
CA ASN A 61 -16.07 -0.45 3.42
C ASN A 61 -17.13 -0.26 2.31
N LEU A 62 -17.40 -1.30 1.53
CA LEU A 62 -18.47 -1.30 0.52
C LEU A 62 -19.86 -1.09 1.13
N SER A 63 -20.16 -1.73 2.26
CA SER A 63 -21.45 -1.56 2.93
C SER A 63 -21.65 -0.16 3.50
N LYS A 64 -20.58 0.54 3.91
CA LYS A 64 -20.65 1.93 4.38
C LYS A 64 -20.96 2.92 3.27
N VAL A 65 -20.51 2.66 2.04
CA VAL A 65 -20.78 3.54 0.89
C VAL A 65 -22.22 3.41 0.39
N LYS A 66 -22.87 2.26 0.61
CA LYS A 66 -24.25 2.00 0.20
C LYS A 66 -25.31 2.58 1.15
N LYS A 67 -24.92 3.17 2.27
CA LYS A 67 -25.81 3.75 3.28
C LYS A 67 -25.73 5.27 3.21
#